data_AF-B7PYI1-F1
#
_entry.id   AF-B7PYI1-F1
#
_cell.length_a   1.000
_cell.length_b   1.000
_cell.length_c   1.000
_cell.angle_alpha   90.00
_cell.angle_beta   90.00
_cell.angle_gamma   90.00
#
_symmetry.space_group_name_H-M   'P 1'
#
loop_
_entity.id
_entity.type
_entity.pdbx_description
1 polymer ?
#
loop_
_entity_poly.entity_id
_entity_poly.type
_entity_poly.pdbx_seq_one_letter_code
_entity_poly.pdbx_strand_id
1 'polypeptide(L)' 'MPGYGFRQPKEFSAFASEFLTSRTNLKRTFLVLDGHVGFRNFDQDAVEMFEQLKVPYGNQIFLLEEHHKNT' A
#
# COMPACT_ATOMS: atom_id res chain seq x y z
N MET A 1 2.96 -2.99 8.41
CA MET A 1 3.31 -3.87 7.28
C MET A 1 4.60 -3.38 6.66
N PRO A 2 5.40 -4.22 6.01
CA PRO A 2 6.48 -3.76 5.15
C PRO A 2 5.95 -2.80 4.07
N GLY A 3 6.79 -1.92 3.57
CA GLY A 3 6.44 -1.10 2.40
C GLY A 3 6.28 -1.97 1.15
N TYR A 4 5.32 -1.62 0.30
CA TYR A 4 5.11 -2.26 -0.99
C TYR A 4 5.76 -1.43 -2.11
N GLY A 5 6.00 -2.05 -3.27
CA GLY A 5 6.58 -1.38 -4.44
C GLY A 5 8.11 -1.49 -4.53
N PHE A 6 8.82 -0.36 -4.61
CA PHE A 6 10.25 -0.36 -4.95
C PHE A 6 11.09 -1.13 -3.92
N ARG A 7 11.81 -2.15 -4.39
CA ARG A 7 12.62 -3.08 -3.58
C ARG A 7 11.84 -3.83 -2.50
N GLN A 8 10.55 -4.08 -2.73
CA GLN A 8 9.80 -4.98 -1.85
C GLN A 8 10.39 -6.39 -1.87
N PRO A 9 10.34 -7.12 -0.74
CA PRO A 9 10.68 -8.54 -0.70
C PRO A 9 9.85 -9.34 -1.71
N LYS A 10 10.40 -10.42 -2.27
CA LYS A 10 9.70 -11.27 -3.26
C LYS A 10 8.41 -11.86 -2.69
N GLU A 11 8.43 -12.13 -1.39
CA GLU A 11 7.36 -12.76 -0.62
C GLU A 11 6.34 -11.76 -0.08
N PHE A 12 6.49 -10.46 -0.39
CA PHE A 12 5.65 -9.40 0.16
C PHE A 12 4.16 -9.68 -0.02
N SER A 13 3.72 -10.08 -1.23
CA SER A 13 2.31 -10.34 -1.52
C SER A 13 1.74 -11.50 -0.69
N ALA A 14 2.54 -12.55 -0.45
CA ALA A 14 2.14 -13.66 0.41
C ALA A 14 1.96 -13.20 1.87
N PHE A 15 2.92 -12.44 2.40
CA PHE A 15 2.80 -11.88 3.75
C PHE A 15 1.64 -10.89 3.89
N ALA A 16 1.41 -10.07 2.87
CA ALA A 16 0.34 -9.08 2.85
C ALA A 16 -1.03 -9.76 2.90
N SER A 17 -1.26 -10.73 2.02
CA SER A 17 -2.51 -11.49 1.96
C SER A 17 -2.77 -12.26 3.25
N GLU A 18 -1.75 -12.94 3.82
CA GLU A 18 -1.87 -13.63 5.11
C GLU A 18 -2.21 -12.65 6.25
N PHE A 19 -1.54 -11.50 6.29
CA PHE A 19 -1.80 -10.49 7.31
C PHE A 19 -3.24 -9.94 7.25
N LEU A 20 -3.75 -9.69 6.05
CA LEU A 20 -5.09 -9.12 5.84
C LEU A 20 -6.20 -10.13 6.12
N THR A 21 -5.97 -11.41 5.85
CA THR A 21 -6.95 -12.47 6.03
C THR A 21 -6.94 -13.11 7.42
N SER A 22 -5.79 -13.16 8.09
CA SER A 22 -5.65 -13.76 9.43
C SER A 22 -6.29 -12.94 10.55
N ARG A 23 -6.56 -11.65 10.32
CA ARG A 23 -7.06 -10.73 11.35
C ARG A 23 -8.57 -10.50 11.23
N THR A 24 -9.33 -11.04 12.17
CA THR A 24 -10.80 -10.85 12.24
C THR A 24 -11.22 -9.45 12.69
N ASN A 25 -10.32 -8.66 13.26
CA ASN A 25 -10.58 -7.32 13.79
C ASN A 25 -10.09 -6.18 12.87
N LEU A 26 -9.73 -6.49 11.62
CA LEU A 26 -9.30 -5.48 10.66
C LEU A 26 -10.50 -4.63 10.20
N LYS A 27 -10.59 -3.39 10.70
CA LYS A 27 -11.73 -2.50 10.42
C LYS A 27 -11.57 -1.66 9.15
N ARG A 28 -10.33 -1.32 8.79
CA ARG A 28 -10.01 -0.48 7.63
C ARG A 28 -8.56 -0.66 7.22
N THR A 29 -8.34 -0.76 5.92
CA THR A 29 -7.01 -0.77 5.30
C THR A 29 -6.81 0.52 4.53
N PHE A 30 -5.59 1.06 4.56
CA PHE A 30 -5.25 2.27 3.81
C PHE A 30 -4.11 1.97 2.86
N LEU A 31 -4.31 2.30 1.58
CA LEU A 31 -3.24 2.34 0.60
C LEU A 31 -2.60 3.73 0.64
N VAL A 32 -1.31 3.78 0.98
CA VAL A 32 -0.56 5.02 1.11
C VAL A 32 0.22 5.26 -0.18
N LEU A 33 -0.20 6.28 -0.92
CA LEU A 33 0.37 6.63 -2.22
C LEU A 33 1.24 7.90 -2.10
N ASP A 34 2.35 7.91 -2.84
CA ASP A 34 3.16 9.11 -3.03
C ASP A 34 2.58 9.94 -4.19
N GLY A 35 2.06 11.12 -3.86
CA GLY A 35 1.45 12.02 -4.84
C GLY A 35 2.41 12.60 -5.87
N HIS A 36 3.73 12.60 -5.65
CA HIS A 36 4.70 13.10 -6.63
C HIS A 36 4.95 12.13 -7.77
N VAL A 37 4.93 10.82 -7.49
CA VAL A 37 5.24 9.77 -8.47
C VAL A 37 3.99 9.26 -9.20
N GLY A 38 2.80 9.59 -8.67
CA GLY A 38 1.52 9.13 -9.20
C GLY A 38 1.28 7.63 -8.96
N PHE A 39 0.20 7.13 -9.56
CA PHE A 39 -0.20 5.72 -9.43
C PHE A 39 0.66 4.83 -10.32
N ARG A 40 1.28 3.80 -9.73
CA ARG A 40 2.20 2.86 -10.38
C ARG A 40 1.62 1.44 -10.43
N ASN A 41 2.25 0.56 -11.22
CA ASN A 41 1.78 -0.82 -11.41
C ASN A 41 1.63 -1.60 -10.09
N PHE A 42 2.53 -1.41 -9.13
CA PHE A 42 2.42 -2.10 -7.84
C PHE A 42 1.31 -1.53 -6.95
N ASP A 43 0.83 -0.31 -7.21
CA ASP A 43 -0.38 0.24 -6.58
C ASP A 43 -1.62 -0.44 -7.17
N GLN A 44 -1.63 -0.67 -8.48
CA GLN A 44 -2.65 -1.48 -9.16
C GLN A 44 -2.69 -2.90 -8.60
N ASP A 45 -1.53 -3.56 -8.45
CA ASP A 45 -1.43 -4.90 -7.88
C ASP A 45 -2.00 -4.95 -6.44
N ALA A 46 -1.74 -3.92 -5.62
CA ALA A 46 -2.25 -3.82 -4.26
C ALA A 46 -3.79 -3.64 -4.24
N VAL A 47 -4.32 -2.82 -5.14
CA VAL A 47 -5.77 -2.64 -5.33
C VAL A 47 -6.43 -3.96 -5.73
N GLU A 48 -5.90 -4.64 -6.74
CA GLU A 48 -6.43 -5.92 -7.20
C GLU A 48 -6.43 -6.98 -6.10
N MET A 49 -5.35 -7.04 -5.29
CA MET A 49 -5.30 -7.91 -4.13
C MET A 49 -6.40 -7.58 -3.11
N PHE A 50 -6.63 -6.29 -2.80
CA PHE A 50 -7.69 -5.92 -1.86
C PHE A 50 -9.09 -6.26 -2.35
N GLU A 51 -9.36 -6.07 -3.65
CA GLU A 51 -10.60 -6.48 -4.29
C GLU A 51 -10.82 -8.00 -4.20
N GLN A 52 -9.78 -8.79 -4.53
CA GLN A 52 -9.83 -10.26 -4.44
C GLN A 52 -10.07 -10.75 -3.01
N LEU A 53 -9.44 -10.12 -2.02
CA LEU A 53 -9.57 -10.46 -0.60
C LEU A 53 -10.84 -9.88 0.05
N LYS A 54 -11.62 -9.08 -0.68
CA LYS A 54 -12.80 -8.35 -0.18
C LYS A 54 -12.51 -7.54 1.08
N VAL A 55 -11.30 -6.99 1.17
CA VAL A 55 -10.86 -6.19 2.32
C VAL A 55 -11.42 -4.78 2.16
N PRO A 56 -12.05 -4.21 3.20
CA PRO A 56 -12.48 -2.81 3.14
C PRO A 56 -11.26 -1.88 3.16
N TYR A 57 -11.00 -1.19 2.05
CA TYR A 57 -9.89 -0.24 1.93
C TYR A 57 -10.33 1.17 1.53
N GLY A 58 -9.53 2.16 1.90
CA GLY A 58 -9.61 3.54 1.43
C GLY A 58 -8.28 4.00 0.86
N ASN A 59 -8.33 4.81 -0.20
CA ASN A 59 -7.13 5.38 -0.81
C ASN A 59 -6.78 6.67 -0.07
N GLN A 60 -5.55 6.76 0.47
CA GLN A 60 -5.04 7.97 1.10
C GLN A 60 -3.79 8.43 0.34
N ILE A 61 -3.93 9.55 -0.38
CA ILE A 61 -2.82 10.19 -1.08
C ILE A 61 -2.09 11.08 -0.08
N PHE A 62 -0.78 10.90 0.05
CA PHE A 62 0.07 11.82 0.79
C PHE A 62 0.88 12.64 -0.20
N LEU A 63 0.77 13.97 -0.10
CA LEU A 63 1.71 14.89 -0.72
C LEU A 63 2.76 15.22 0.35
N LEU A 64 3.95 14.65 0.23
CA LEU A 64 5.07 15.10 1.07
C LEU A 64 5.65 16.33 0.37
N GLU A 65 5.38 17.52 0.89
CA GLU A 65 6.13 18.71 0.45
C GLU A 65 7.61 18.47 0.78
N GLU A 66 8.44 18.30 -0.25
CA GLU A 66 9.89 18.32 -0.07
C GLU A 66 10.29 19.71 0.41
N HIS A 67 10.54 19.84 1.71
CA HIS A 67 11.38 20.93 2.23
C HIS A 67 12.79 20.72 1.69
N HIS A 68 13.05 21.26 0.49
CA HIS A 68 14.40 21.50 -0.02
C HIS A 68 15.16 22.32 1.04
N LYS A 69 15.96 21.63 1.87
CA LYS A 69 17.05 22.28 2.60
C LYS A 69 18.15 22.54 1.58
N ASN A 70 18.12 23.73 1.00
CA ASN A 70 19.30 24.32 0.37
C ASN A 70 20.38 24.45 1.46
N THR A 71 21.47 23.71 1.32
CA THR A 71 22.75 24.00 1.98
C THR A 71 23.87 23.61 1.03
#